data_AF-A0A7V4XCW8-F1
#
_entry.id   AF-A0A7V4XCW8-F1
#
_cell.length_a   1.000
_cell.length_b   1.000
_cell.length_c   1.000
_cell.angle_alpha   90.00
_cell.angle_beta   90.00
_cell.angle_gamma   90.00
#
_symmetry.space_group_name_H-M   'P 1'
#
loop_
_entity.id
_entity.type
_entity.pdbx_description
1 polymer ?
#
loop_
_entity_poly.entity_id
_entity_poly.type
_entity_poly.pdbx_seq_one_letter_code
_entity_poly.pdbx_strand_id
1 'polypeptide(L)'
;MSRCPIGRINHIQGGGTKLKKSVIILLVLALALCATVALAQGGPGGPGGQNRRGGNNAASLSMAVAPPPAAMIDSIADNLQLTSDQKTKLSAILTKADETLRPLRQKSGQTAIALRDAVLDSNYDAQKVAQLLADAQKADAAVITAEMQTWDQIRPVLSADQLNKLKAANGRRMGGNRGQRGPAPGAPPAPAPAPDDAAPGQ
;
A
#
# COMPACT_ATOMS: atom_id res chain seq x y z
N MET A 1 -14.84 75.23 37.61
CA MET A 1 -16.21 75.30 37.08
C MET A 1 -16.46 74.04 36.24
N SER A 2 -17.47 73.26 36.64
CA SER A 2 -18.35 72.38 35.83
C SER A 2 -17.75 71.30 34.92
N ARG A 3 -18.26 70.06 34.80
CA ARG A 3 -19.24 69.19 35.46
C ARG A 3 -19.10 67.82 34.74
N CYS A 4 -19.19 66.70 35.45
CA CYS A 4 -19.48 65.37 34.85
C CYS A 4 -20.94 65.28 34.36
N PRO A 5 -21.23 64.32 33.46
CA PRO A 5 -22.18 63.24 33.79
C PRO A 5 -21.68 61.87 33.26
N ILE A 6 -21.61 60.79 34.06
CA ILE A 6 -22.67 59.85 34.46
C ILE A 6 -23.59 59.38 33.32
N GLY A 7 -23.43 58.10 32.95
CA GLY A 7 -24.46 57.26 32.33
C GLY A 7 -23.86 55.97 31.80
N ARG A 8 -24.47 54.79 31.88
CA ARG A 8 -25.66 54.28 32.57
C ARG A 8 -25.49 52.74 32.52
N ILE A 9 -25.74 52.07 33.64
CA ILE A 9 -25.82 50.60 33.75
C ILE A 9 -26.98 50.10 32.88
N ASN A 10 -26.77 49.03 32.11
CA ASN A 10 -27.87 48.13 31.75
C ASN A 10 -27.43 46.67 31.76
N HIS A 11 -27.99 46.01 32.77
CA HIS A 11 -28.08 44.59 33.00
C HIS A 11 -29.15 44.00 32.05
N ILE A 12 -28.85 42.93 31.30
CA ILE A 12 -29.88 42.03 30.76
C ILE A 12 -29.50 40.58 31.09
N GLN A 13 -30.32 40.00 31.96
CA GLN A 13 -30.43 38.60 32.32
C GLN A 13 -31.47 37.91 31.41
N GLY A 14 -31.32 36.60 31.17
CA GLY A 14 -32.47 35.67 31.09
C GLY A 14 -32.82 35.09 29.71
N GLY A 15 -32.62 33.76 29.56
CA GLY A 15 -33.11 33.02 28.40
C GLY A 15 -32.86 31.50 28.41
N GLY A 16 -32.85 30.85 29.58
CA GLY A 16 -32.85 29.39 29.68
C GLY A 16 -34.25 28.78 29.43
N THR A 17 -34.28 27.50 29.03
CA THR A 17 -35.43 26.54 29.03
C THR A 17 -36.08 26.08 27.71
N LYS A 18 -35.38 26.07 26.56
CA LYS A 18 -35.89 25.33 25.36
C LYS A 18 -35.06 24.13 24.88
N LEU A 19 -33.80 23.97 25.29
CA LEU A 19 -32.94 22.88 24.77
C LEU A 19 -33.25 21.50 25.37
N LYS A 20 -33.79 21.42 26.59
CA LYS A 20 -33.96 20.14 27.32
C LYS A 20 -35.15 19.29 26.82
N LYS A 21 -36.18 19.93 26.27
CA LYS A 21 -37.37 19.21 25.75
C LYS A 21 -37.11 18.59 24.37
N SER A 22 -36.27 19.22 23.55
CA SER A 22 -35.92 18.71 22.21
C SER A 22 -34.97 17.51 22.25
N VAL A 23 -34.09 17.41 23.26
CA VAL A 23 -33.17 16.27 23.41
C VAL A 23 -33.90 15.01 23.87
N ILE A 24 -34.94 15.15 24.71
CA ILE A 24 -35.72 14.00 25.19
C ILE A 24 -36.59 13.42 24.05
N ILE A 25 -37.14 14.25 23.17
CA ILE A 25 -37.95 13.79 22.03
C ILE A 25 -37.07 13.05 20.99
N LEU A 26 -35.84 13.51 20.75
CA LEU A 26 -34.89 12.83 19.85
C LEU A 26 -34.41 11.48 20.41
N LEU A 27 -34.27 11.36 21.73
CA LEU A 27 -33.87 10.11 22.38
C LEU A 27 -34.97 9.03 22.34
N VAL A 28 -36.24 9.42 22.40
CA VAL A 28 -37.38 8.48 22.31
C VAL A 28 -37.56 7.95 20.88
N LEU A 29 -37.21 8.73 19.85
CA LEU A 29 -37.32 8.30 18.45
C LEU A 29 -36.24 7.28 18.02
N ALA A 30 -35.09 7.28 18.70
CA ALA A 30 -33.98 6.36 18.39
C ALA A 30 -34.17 4.93 18.94
N LEU A 31 -35.13 4.73 19.85
CA LEU A 31 -35.34 3.45 20.54
C LEU A 31 -36.44 2.58 19.91
N ALA A 32 -37.01 2.98 18.77
CA ALA A 32 -38.15 2.32 18.12
C ALA A 32 -37.81 1.56 16.81
N LEU A 33 -36.55 1.13 16.62
CA LEU A 33 -36.15 0.27 15.50
C LEU A 33 -35.57 -1.07 15.98
N CYS A 34 -36.40 -1.82 16.70
CA CYS A 34 -36.20 -3.25 16.91
C CYS A 34 -37.27 -4.02 16.11
N ALA A 35 -36.96 -4.41 14.87
CA ALA A 35 -37.72 -5.42 14.15
C ALA A 35 -36.82 -6.22 13.18
N THR A 36 -36.44 -7.41 13.66
CA THR A 36 -36.36 -8.68 12.92
C THR A 36 -35.61 -8.72 11.57
N VAL A 37 -34.42 -9.34 11.57
CA VAL A 37 -33.96 -10.13 10.43
C VAL A 37 -33.71 -11.56 10.92
N ALA A 38 -34.46 -12.47 10.30
CA ALA A 38 -34.49 -13.89 10.57
C ALA A 38 -33.17 -14.58 10.21
N LEU A 39 -32.86 -15.61 10.99
CA LEU A 39 -31.82 -16.61 10.74
C LEU A 39 -32.13 -17.38 9.45
N ALA A 40 -31.24 -17.34 8.46
CA ALA A 40 -31.28 -18.28 7.35
C ALA A 40 -29.89 -18.47 6.72
N GLN A 41 -29.52 -19.75 6.53
CA GLN A 41 -28.42 -20.27 5.70
C GLN A 41 -27.03 -20.19 6.35
N GLY A 42 -26.26 -21.25 6.57
CA GLY A 42 -26.35 -22.63 6.11
C GLY A 42 -24.91 -23.17 5.95
N GLY A 43 -24.57 -24.23 6.70
CA GLY A 43 -23.48 -25.15 6.37
C GLY A 43 -22.08 -24.87 6.97
N PRO A 44 -21.45 -25.87 7.63
CA PRO A 44 -20.03 -25.84 7.98
C PRO A 44 -19.19 -26.20 6.75
N GLY A 45 -18.64 -25.19 6.07
CA GLY A 45 -17.72 -25.32 4.95
C GLY A 45 -16.26 -25.28 5.41
N GLY A 46 -15.48 -26.28 5.00
CA GLY A 46 -14.12 -26.57 5.48
C GLY A 46 -13.05 -25.50 5.23
N PRO A 47 -11.77 -25.81 5.54
CA PRO A 47 -10.67 -24.86 5.53
C PRO A 47 -10.29 -24.45 4.10
N GLY A 48 -11.01 -23.48 3.54
CA GLY A 48 -10.61 -22.71 2.37
C GLY A 48 -9.70 -21.59 2.84
N GLY A 49 -8.44 -21.56 2.43
CA GLY A 49 -8.11 -21.14 1.08
C GLY A 49 -7.32 -19.85 1.23
N GLN A 50 -6.00 -19.98 1.17
CA GLN A 50 -5.06 -18.88 1.22
C GLN A 50 -5.49 -17.84 0.17
N ASN A 51 -6.02 -16.72 0.66
CA ASN A 51 -6.37 -15.55 -0.13
C ASN A 51 -5.12 -15.11 -0.91
N ARG A 52 -4.92 -15.67 -2.10
CA ARG A 52 -4.05 -15.10 -3.13
C ARG A 52 -4.76 -13.85 -3.64
N ARG A 53 -4.61 -12.79 -2.86
CA ARG A 53 -4.98 -11.42 -3.21
C ARG A 53 -4.20 -11.06 -4.46
N GLY A 54 -4.80 -11.31 -5.62
CA GLY A 54 -4.40 -10.75 -6.90
C GLY A 54 -4.68 -9.25 -6.86
N GLY A 55 -3.76 -8.50 -6.25
CA GLY A 55 -3.79 -7.06 -6.21
C GLY A 55 -2.77 -6.53 -7.20
N ASN A 56 -3.18 -5.58 -8.03
CA ASN A 56 -2.26 -4.62 -8.64
C ASN A 56 -1.51 -3.93 -7.49
N ASN A 57 -0.38 -4.52 -7.09
CA ASN A 57 0.56 -3.85 -6.21
C ASN A 57 1.15 -2.72 -7.07
N ALA A 58 0.69 -1.49 -6.83
CA ALA A 58 1.45 -0.33 -7.26
C ALA A 58 2.87 -0.57 -6.71
N ALA A 59 3.83 -0.81 -7.61
CA ALA A 59 5.19 -1.08 -7.21
C ALA A 59 5.67 0.14 -6.43
N SER A 60 6.00 -0.03 -5.15
CA SER A 60 6.60 1.05 -4.37
C SER A 60 7.92 1.47 -5.02
N LEU A 61 8.33 2.71 -4.82
CA LEU A 61 9.61 3.21 -5.36
C LEU A 61 10.78 2.34 -4.89
N SER A 62 10.76 1.89 -3.63
CA SER A 62 11.77 0.95 -3.12
C SER A 62 11.77 -0.36 -3.92
N MET A 63 10.60 -0.95 -4.22
CA MET A 63 10.54 -2.15 -5.07
C MET A 63 11.05 -1.90 -6.50
N ALA A 64 10.93 -0.68 -7.02
CA ALA A 64 11.40 -0.32 -8.35
C ALA A 64 12.93 -0.24 -8.43
N VAL A 65 13.61 0.13 -7.35
CA VAL A 65 15.07 0.27 -7.29
C VAL A 65 15.76 -0.80 -6.45
N ALA A 66 15.02 -1.76 -5.89
CA ALA A 66 15.60 -2.82 -5.07
C ALA A 66 16.63 -3.65 -5.87
N PRO A 67 17.88 -3.77 -5.38
CA PRO A 67 18.84 -4.69 -5.97
C PRO A 67 18.39 -6.14 -5.74
N PRO A 68 18.86 -7.09 -6.57
CA PRO A 68 18.59 -8.50 -6.33
C PRO A 68 19.11 -8.94 -4.95
N PRO A 69 18.40 -9.82 -4.22
CA PRO A 69 18.88 -10.32 -2.94
C PRO A 69 20.12 -11.19 -3.12
N ALA A 70 21.00 -11.22 -2.11
CA ALA A 70 22.25 -12.00 -2.15
C ALA A 70 22.01 -13.49 -2.43
N ALA A 71 20.94 -14.06 -1.87
CA ALA A 71 20.53 -15.45 -2.11
C ALA A 71 20.19 -15.78 -3.57
N MET A 72 19.92 -14.77 -4.41
CA MET A 72 19.66 -14.98 -5.83
C MET A 72 20.90 -14.88 -6.71
N ILE A 73 22.07 -14.50 -6.17
CA ILE A 73 23.28 -14.30 -6.99
C ILE A 73 23.63 -15.57 -7.75
N ASP A 74 23.56 -16.74 -7.12
CA ASP A 74 23.85 -18.01 -7.80
C ASP A 74 22.92 -18.23 -9.00
N SER A 75 21.62 -18.00 -8.82
CA SER A 75 20.64 -18.10 -9.92
C SER A 75 20.83 -17.06 -11.03
N ILE A 76 21.41 -15.90 -10.69
CA ILE A 76 21.67 -14.81 -11.64
C ILE A 76 23.03 -15.03 -12.34
N ALA A 77 23.98 -15.68 -11.67
CA ALA A 77 25.34 -15.86 -12.15
C ALA A 77 25.39 -16.62 -13.47
N ASP A 78 24.63 -17.70 -13.58
CA ASP A 78 24.56 -18.51 -14.80
C ASP A 78 23.91 -17.73 -15.95
N ASN A 79 22.85 -16.99 -15.66
CA ASN A 79 22.11 -16.19 -16.64
C ASN A 79 22.92 -14.99 -17.16
N LEU A 80 23.73 -14.37 -16.30
CA LEU A 80 24.59 -13.25 -16.65
C LEU A 80 26.00 -13.68 -17.07
N GLN A 81 26.31 -14.98 -17.01
CA GLN A 81 27.64 -15.52 -17.27
C GLN A 81 28.71 -14.77 -16.46
N LEU A 82 28.48 -14.64 -15.15
CA LEU A 82 29.41 -13.93 -14.28
C LEU A 82 30.73 -14.70 -14.14
N THR A 83 31.84 -13.98 -14.15
CA THR A 83 33.13 -14.58 -13.77
C THR A 83 33.16 -14.88 -12.27
N SER A 84 34.09 -15.76 -11.85
CA SER A 84 34.31 -16.05 -10.42
C SER A 84 34.56 -14.79 -9.59
N ASP A 85 35.36 -13.88 -10.15
CA ASP A 85 35.69 -12.60 -9.50
C ASP A 85 34.47 -11.69 -9.38
N GLN A 86 33.64 -11.59 -10.44
CA GLN A 86 32.40 -10.82 -10.41
C GLN A 86 31.43 -11.38 -9.37
N LYS A 87 31.27 -12.71 -9.34
CA LYS A 87 30.41 -13.40 -8.37
C LYS A 87 30.87 -13.12 -6.93
N THR A 88 32.17 -13.18 -6.68
CA THR A 88 32.77 -12.90 -5.36
C THR A 88 32.51 -11.45 -4.93
N LYS A 89 32.77 -10.48 -5.82
CA LYS A 89 32.53 -9.05 -5.56
C LYS A 89 31.06 -8.75 -5.31
N LEU A 90 30.16 -9.28 -6.13
CA LEU A 90 28.72 -9.07 -5.98
C LEU A 90 28.19 -9.70 -4.69
N SER A 91 28.68 -10.89 -4.31
CA SER A 91 28.31 -11.53 -3.05
C SER A 91 28.69 -10.67 -1.85
N ALA A 92 29.91 -10.14 -1.84
CA ALA A 92 30.36 -9.23 -0.78
C ALA A 92 29.51 -7.94 -0.72
N ILE A 93 29.25 -7.30 -1.88
CA ILE A 93 28.44 -6.08 -1.96
C ILE A 93 27.02 -6.34 -1.43
N LEU A 94 26.36 -7.40 -1.92
CA LEU A 94 24.97 -7.69 -1.58
C LEU A 94 24.79 -8.18 -0.15
N THR A 95 25.77 -8.90 0.41
CA THR A 95 25.77 -9.29 1.83
C THR A 95 25.83 -8.04 2.72
N LYS A 96 26.78 -7.14 2.45
CA LYS A 96 26.91 -5.88 3.18
C LYS A 96 25.67 -4.98 3.02
N ALA A 97 25.09 -4.97 1.82
CA ALA A 97 23.86 -4.24 1.55
C ALA A 97 22.70 -4.81 2.37
N ASP A 98 22.55 -6.13 2.49
CA ASP A 98 21.50 -6.76 3.30
C ASP A 98 21.63 -6.40 4.79
N GLU A 99 22.85 -6.45 5.34
CA GLU A 99 23.14 -6.03 6.71
C GLU A 99 22.73 -4.57 6.97
N THR A 100 22.93 -3.70 5.99
CA THR A 100 22.59 -2.26 6.07
C THR A 100 21.09 -2.04 5.88
N LEU A 101 20.48 -2.71 4.89
CA LEU A 101 19.09 -2.51 4.49
C LEU A 101 18.10 -3.13 5.47
N ARG A 102 18.44 -4.26 6.10
CA ARG A 102 17.56 -4.97 7.03
C ARG A 102 17.00 -4.07 8.14
N PRO A 103 17.81 -3.35 8.95
CA PRO A 103 17.27 -2.45 9.96
C PRO A 103 16.48 -1.26 9.37
N LEU A 104 16.85 -0.76 8.18
CA LEU A 104 16.12 0.32 7.51
C LEU A 104 14.72 -0.13 7.08
N ARG A 105 14.61 -1.33 6.47
CA ARG A 105 13.31 -1.91 6.10
C ARG A 105 12.45 -2.22 7.31
N GLN A 106 13.04 -2.71 8.40
CA GLN A 106 12.34 -2.90 9.66
C GLN A 106 11.77 -1.58 10.18
N LYS A 107 12.56 -0.49 10.14
CA LYS A 107 12.10 0.84 10.53
C LYS A 107 11.00 1.40 9.62
N SER A 108 11.11 1.24 8.29
CA SER A 108 10.00 1.55 7.37
C SER A 108 8.73 0.81 7.74
N GLY A 109 8.82 -0.50 7.96
CA GLY A 109 7.67 -1.33 8.33
C GLY A 109 7.02 -0.86 9.64
N GLN A 110 7.82 -0.59 10.66
CA GLN A 110 7.35 -0.11 11.96
C GLN A 110 6.68 1.28 11.87
N THR A 111 7.28 2.22 11.13
CA THR A 111 6.70 3.56 10.95
C THR A 111 5.41 3.53 10.14
N ALA A 112 5.32 2.67 9.12
CA ALA A 112 4.10 2.46 8.35
C ALA A 112 2.97 1.85 9.19
N ILE A 113 3.28 0.88 10.08
CA ILE A 113 2.32 0.31 11.02
C ILE A 113 1.84 1.39 12.00
N ALA A 114 2.76 2.13 12.63
CA ALA A 114 2.42 3.17 13.58
C ALA A 114 1.55 4.28 12.96
N LEU A 115 1.88 4.70 11.72
CA LEU A 115 1.07 5.65 10.97
C LEU A 115 -0.33 5.11 10.71
N ARG A 116 -0.45 3.86 10.23
CA ARG A 116 -1.74 3.22 9.99
C ARG A 116 -2.57 3.16 11.26
N ASP A 117 -1.98 2.76 12.37
CA ASP A 117 -2.67 2.64 13.66
C ASP A 117 -3.14 4.02 14.14
N ALA A 118 -2.31 5.06 14.02
CA ALA A 118 -2.70 6.42 14.40
C ALA A 118 -3.82 7.00 13.52
N VAL A 119 -3.88 6.65 12.23
CA VAL A 119 -4.97 7.06 11.33
C VAL A 119 -6.29 6.37 11.65
N LEU A 120 -6.23 5.12 12.14
CA LEU A 120 -7.41 4.30 12.46
C LEU A 120 -7.82 4.38 13.94
N ASP A 121 -7.09 5.14 14.75
CA ASP A 121 -7.40 5.31 16.17
C ASP A 121 -8.74 6.05 16.34
N SER A 122 -9.57 5.55 17.26
CA SER A 122 -10.80 6.22 17.69
C SER A 122 -10.57 7.63 18.24
N ASN A 123 -9.38 7.89 18.81
CA ASN A 123 -8.93 9.19 19.30
C ASN A 123 -7.95 9.80 18.28
N TYR A 124 -8.48 10.14 17.10
CA TYR A 124 -7.67 10.70 16.02
C TYR A 124 -6.91 11.96 16.45
N ASP A 125 -5.59 11.93 16.27
CA ASP A 125 -4.70 13.06 16.52
C ASP A 125 -3.99 13.45 15.20
N ALA A 126 -4.43 14.56 14.62
CA ALA A 126 -3.91 15.09 13.37
C ALA A 126 -2.41 15.42 13.44
N GLN A 127 -1.92 15.93 14.58
CA GLN A 127 -0.52 16.31 14.73
C GLN A 127 0.36 15.07 14.82
N LYS A 128 -0.07 14.05 15.58
CA LYS A 128 0.62 12.77 15.66
C LYS A 128 0.66 12.06 14.30
N VAL A 129 -0.44 12.06 13.56
CA VAL A 129 -0.50 11.49 12.21
C VAL A 129 0.46 12.22 11.25
N ALA A 130 0.49 13.56 11.28
CA ALA A 130 1.41 14.33 10.46
C ALA A 130 2.88 14.03 10.77
N GLN A 131 3.22 13.88 12.07
CA GLN A 131 4.57 13.50 12.50
C GLN A 131 4.95 12.10 12.02
N LEU A 132 4.07 11.10 12.22
CA LEU A 132 4.31 9.72 11.80
C LEU A 132 4.39 9.60 10.27
N LEU A 133 3.67 10.43 9.52
CA LEU A 133 3.79 10.50 8.06
C LEU A 133 5.19 10.99 7.65
N ALA A 134 5.68 12.06 8.28
CA ALA A 134 7.04 12.57 8.02
C ALA A 134 8.11 11.52 8.37
N ASP A 135 7.93 10.79 9.47
CA ASP A 135 8.84 9.72 9.88
C ASP A 135 8.83 8.53 8.91
N ALA A 136 7.65 8.13 8.43
CA ALA A 136 7.51 7.08 7.41
C ALA A 136 8.17 7.49 6.08
N GLN A 137 7.94 8.71 5.60
CA GLN A 137 8.59 9.24 4.39
C GLN A 137 10.11 9.24 4.51
N LYS A 138 10.64 9.66 5.67
CA LYS A 138 12.08 9.65 5.94
C LYS A 138 12.66 8.23 5.98
N ALA A 139 11.92 7.27 6.56
CA ALA A 139 12.35 5.87 6.60
C ALA A 139 12.41 5.26 5.20
N ASP A 140 11.38 5.48 4.37
CA ASP A 140 11.33 5.00 2.99
C ASP A 140 12.44 5.62 2.13
N ALA A 141 12.67 6.93 2.28
CA ALA A 141 13.77 7.61 1.58
C ALA A 141 15.15 7.04 1.96
N ALA A 142 15.35 6.64 3.21
CA ALA A 142 16.59 6.01 3.64
C ALA A 142 16.78 4.63 3.00
N VAL A 143 15.72 3.83 2.87
CA VAL A 143 15.76 2.53 2.16
C VAL A 143 16.13 2.74 0.70
N ILE A 144 15.41 3.63 -0.01
CA ILE A 144 15.64 3.92 -1.43
C ILE A 144 17.07 4.40 -1.66
N THR A 145 17.57 5.29 -0.80
CA THR A 145 18.94 5.81 -0.89
C THR A 145 19.98 4.69 -0.75
N ALA A 146 19.81 3.79 0.22
CA ALA A 146 20.72 2.65 0.41
C ALA A 146 20.64 1.64 -0.75
N GLU A 147 19.45 1.42 -1.33
CA GLU A 147 19.28 0.61 -2.54
C GLU A 147 20.03 1.22 -3.75
N MET A 148 19.93 2.53 -3.94
CA MET A 148 20.68 3.26 -4.99
C MET A 148 22.19 3.17 -4.78
N GLN A 149 22.68 3.37 -3.56
CA GLN A 149 24.10 3.23 -3.22
C GLN A 149 24.62 1.80 -3.44
N THR A 150 23.75 0.80 -3.30
CA THR A 150 24.08 -0.58 -3.62
C THR A 150 24.25 -0.74 -5.13
N TRP A 151 23.37 -0.15 -5.93
CA TRP A 151 23.51 -0.13 -7.39
C TRP A 151 24.78 0.57 -7.87
N ASP A 152 25.18 1.66 -7.24
CA ASP A 152 26.43 2.37 -7.57
C ASP A 152 27.67 1.46 -7.38
N GLN A 153 27.62 0.52 -6.43
CA GLN A 153 28.67 -0.48 -6.22
C GLN A 153 28.56 -1.67 -7.20
N ILE A 154 27.35 -2.08 -7.59
CA ILE A 154 27.12 -3.20 -8.52
C ILE A 154 27.51 -2.83 -9.95
N ARG A 155 27.12 -1.63 -10.41
CA ARG A 155 27.30 -1.19 -11.81
C ARG A 155 28.74 -1.32 -12.35
N PRO A 156 29.81 -0.96 -11.62
CA PRO A 156 31.18 -1.12 -12.11
C PRO A 156 31.67 -2.58 -12.13
N VAL A 157 30.97 -3.50 -11.46
CA VAL A 157 31.34 -4.94 -11.45
C VAL A 157 30.79 -5.66 -12.68
N LEU A 158 29.65 -5.21 -13.20
CA LEU A 158 28.98 -5.80 -14.35
C LEU A 158 29.34 -5.09 -15.65
N SER A 159 29.40 -5.84 -16.75
CA SER A 159 29.47 -5.24 -18.09
C SER A 159 28.14 -4.60 -18.49
N ALA A 160 28.17 -3.75 -19.52
CA ALA A 160 26.95 -3.15 -20.09
C ALA A 160 25.94 -4.22 -20.55
N ASP A 161 26.42 -5.28 -21.19
CA ASP A 161 25.57 -6.40 -21.63
C ASP A 161 24.94 -7.15 -20.46
N GLN A 162 25.69 -7.37 -19.38
CA GLN A 162 25.19 -8.00 -18.16
C GLN A 162 24.12 -7.14 -17.47
N LEU A 163 24.32 -5.81 -17.41
CA LEU A 163 23.31 -4.88 -16.90
C LEU A 163 22.03 -4.87 -17.75
N ASN A 164 22.16 -4.94 -19.08
CA ASN A 164 21.02 -5.02 -19.99
C ASN A 164 20.23 -6.32 -19.81
N LYS A 165 20.92 -7.46 -19.68
CA LYS A 165 20.30 -8.76 -19.37
C LYS A 165 19.57 -8.71 -18.02
N LEU A 166 20.18 -8.11 -16.99
CA LEU A 166 19.59 -7.96 -15.67
C LEU A 166 18.33 -7.08 -15.70
N LYS A 167 18.36 -5.95 -16.44
CA LYS A 167 17.19 -5.08 -16.65
C LYS A 167 16.04 -5.83 -17.32
N ALA A 168 16.33 -6.61 -18.37
CA ALA A 168 15.32 -7.41 -19.07
C ALA A 168 14.71 -8.50 -18.16
N ALA A 169 15.54 -9.14 -17.33
CA ALA A 169 15.08 -10.14 -16.36
C ALA A 169 14.15 -9.52 -15.29
N ASN A 170 14.51 -8.35 -14.76
CA ASN A 170 13.69 -7.63 -13.79
C ASN A 170 12.36 -7.13 -14.40
N GLY A 171 12.38 -6.66 -15.66
CA GLY A 171 11.19 -6.24 -16.39
C GLY A 171 10.17 -7.37 -16.57
N ARG A 172 10.64 -8.61 -16.83
CA ARG A 172 9.77 -9.79 -16.93
C ARG A 172 9.14 -10.19 -15.60
N ARG A 173 9.83 -9.95 -14.47
CA ARG A 173 9.30 -10.24 -13.12
C ARG A 173 8.25 -9.23 -12.68
N MET A 174 8.43 -7.95 -12.98
CA MET A 174 7.51 -6.88 -12.61
C MET A 174 6.33 -6.72 -13.58
N GLY A 175 6.54 -7.06 -14.85
CA GLY A 175 5.53 -6.97 -15.92
C GLY A 175 4.76 -8.27 -16.17
N GLY A 176 4.67 -9.15 -15.15
CA GLY A 176 4.21 -10.54 -15.26
C GLY A 176 3.23 -10.78 -16.41
N ASN A 177 3.60 -11.70 -17.31
CA ASN A 177 2.81 -12.21 -18.44
C ASN A 177 1.30 -12.09 -18.20
N ARG A 178 0.71 -10.95 -18.60
CA ARG A 178 -0.76 -10.74 -18.62
C ARG A 178 -1.44 -11.45 -19.80
N GLY A 179 -0.70 -12.26 -20.56
CA GLY A 179 -1.16 -12.79 -21.86
C GLY A 179 -1.44 -14.30 -21.94
N GLN A 180 -1.22 -15.09 -20.90
CA GLN A 180 -1.48 -16.54 -20.97
C GLN A 180 -2.27 -17.03 -19.76
N ARG A 181 -3.52 -16.57 -19.65
CA ARG A 181 -4.54 -17.29 -18.91
C ARG A 181 -5.27 -18.15 -19.93
N GLY A 182 -4.81 -19.39 -20.11
CA GLY A 182 -5.62 -20.40 -20.80
C GLY A 182 -7.00 -20.49 -20.12
N PRO A 183 -8.06 -20.90 -20.85
CA PRO A 183 -9.39 -21.02 -20.28
C PRO A 183 -9.33 -21.90 -19.03
N ALA A 184 -10.01 -21.46 -17.96
CA ALA A 184 -10.08 -22.20 -16.72
C ALA A 184 -10.62 -23.62 -16.99
N PRO A 185 -10.07 -24.68 -16.37
CA PRO A 185 -10.63 -26.02 -16.49
C PRO A 185 -12.10 -25.99 -16.07
N GLY A 186 -13.00 -26.26 -17.02
CA GLY A 186 -14.45 -26.25 -16.80
C GLY A 186 -15.20 -24.99 -17.26
N ALA A 187 -14.53 -24.01 -17.90
CA ALA A 187 -15.26 -22.96 -18.60
C ALA A 187 -15.99 -23.57 -19.82
N PRO A 188 -17.30 -23.34 -19.99
CA PRO A 188 -17.99 -23.77 -21.20
C PRO A 188 -17.29 -23.14 -22.43
N PRO A 189 -17.21 -23.85 -23.56
CA PRO A 189 -16.62 -23.29 -24.78
C PRO A 189 -17.30 -21.97 -25.10
N ALA A 190 -16.50 -20.97 -25.50
CA ALA A 190 -17.03 -19.70 -25.92
C ALA A 190 -18.08 -19.94 -27.03
N PRO A 191 -19.24 -19.29 -26.99
CA PRO A 191 -20.23 -19.41 -28.06
C PRO A 191 -19.56 -19.05 -29.38
N ALA A 192 -19.82 -19.87 -30.40
CA ALA A 192 -19.30 -19.64 -31.74
C ALA A 192 -19.66 -18.20 -32.18
N PRO A 193 -18.74 -17.50 -32.88
CA PRO A 193 -19.05 -16.19 -33.43
C PRO A 193 -20.30 -16.31 -34.30
N ALA A 194 -21.24 -15.38 -34.12
CA ALA A 194 -22.45 -15.31 -34.93
C ALA A 194 -22.05 -15.22 -36.41
N PRO A 195 -22.76 -15.92 -37.32
CA PRO A 195 -22.49 -15.81 -38.74
C PRO A 195 -22.64 -14.34 -39.16
N ASP A 196 -21.63 -13.83 -39.85
CA ASP A 196 -21.58 -12.48 -40.39
C ASP A 196 -22.90 -12.15 -41.12
N ASP A 197 -23.58 -11.09 -40.71
CA ASP A 197 -24.67 -10.49 -41.46
C ASP A 197 -24.13 -10.09 -42.83
N ALA A 198 -24.44 -10.92 -43.82
CA ALA A 198 -24.21 -10.63 -45.22
C ALA A 198 -24.88 -9.30 -45.57
N ALA A 199 -24.06 -8.29 -45.86
CA ALA A 199 -24.51 -7.05 -46.46
C ALA A 199 -25.29 -7.34 -47.75
N PRO A 200 -26.50 -6.80 -47.95
CA PRO A 200 -27.15 -6.86 -49.25
C PRO A 200 -26.52 -5.81 -50.15
N GLY A 201 -25.75 -6.28 -51.13
CA GLY A 201 -25.39 -5.52 -52.32
C GLY A 201 -26.24 -5.99 -53.50
N GLN A 202 -27.06 -5.05 -54.01
CA GLN A 202 -27.93 -5.10 -55.20
C GLN A 202 -29.31 -5.73 -55.05
#